data_AF-A0A0R1MI47-F1
#
_entry.id   AF-A0A0R1MI47-F1
#
_cell.length_a   1.000
_cell.length_b   1.000
_cell.length_c   1.000
_cell.angle_alpha   90.00
_cell.angle_beta   90.00
_cell.angle_gamma   90.00
#
_symmetry.space_group_name_H-M   'P 1'
#
loop_
_entity.id
_entity.type
_entity.pdbx_description
1 polymer ?
#
loop_
_entity_poly.entity_id
_entity_poly.type
_entity_poly.pdbx_seq_one_letter_code
_entity_poly.pdbx_strand_id
1 'polypeptide(L)'
;MKLFKKITGTTAFKKNSDIFSKRYLAGIGILLFSEYVLGMLNLLVSGENQTANNTEITKLFFQQNSIRLTMILMVIIFAPICEELFFRALLIKTIKLKFWNINWVAILIAGVLFGVLHSSDTIISALMYITMGLILGTIYVKYDNIKLNIAIHATNNLIALIPILVMTR
;
A
#
# COMPACT_ATOMS: atom_id res chain seq x y z
N MET A 1 4.74 -16.87 21.27
CA MET A 1 4.61 -15.40 21.46
C MET A 1 5.93 -14.61 21.44
N LYS A 2 7.05 -15.11 21.99
CA LYS A 2 8.37 -14.43 21.97
C LYS A 2 8.99 -14.32 20.56
N LEU A 3 8.83 -15.33 19.71
CA LEU A 3 9.34 -15.34 18.33
C LEU A 3 8.64 -14.28 17.46
N PHE A 4 7.32 -14.16 17.58
CA PHE A 4 6.52 -13.16 16.86
C PHE A 4 6.94 -11.73 17.24
N LYS A 5 7.11 -11.43 18.54
CA LYS A 5 7.63 -10.12 19.00
C LYS A 5 9.05 -9.82 18.49
N LYS A 6 9.90 -10.84 18.36
CA LYS A 6 11.28 -10.70 17.87
C LYS A 6 11.32 -10.40 16.36
N ILE A 7 10.40 -10.99 15.59
CA ILE A 7 10.25 -10.74 14.14
C ILE A 7 9.56 -9.40 13.88
N THR A 8 8.53 -9.05 14.67
CA THR A 8 7.77 -7.80 14.48
C THR A 8 8.45 -6.56 15.04
N GLY A 9 9.48 -6.68 15.89
CA GLY A 9 10.23 -5.54 16.43
C GLY A 9 9.37 -4.56 17.24
N THR A 10 8.14 -4.94 17.57
CA THR A 10 7.16 -4.05 18.18
C THR A 10 7.55 -3.75 19.63
N THR A 11 8.29 -2.66 19.84
CA THR A 11 8.40 -2.00 21.15
C THR A 11 7.00 -1.61 21.63
N ALA A 12 6.75 -1.80 22.93
CA ALA A 12 5.45 -1.58 23.54
C ALA A 12 4.89 -0.20 23.20
N PHE A 13 3.62 -0.20 22.77
CA PHE A 13 2.86 0.95 22.31
C PHE A 13 2.73 1.98 23.44
N LYS A 14 3.36 3.15 23.29
CA LYS A 14 2.96 4.33 24.08
C LYS A 14 1.68 4.86 23.43
N LYS A 15 0.53 4.49 24.00
CA LYS A 15 -0.82 4.85 23.53
C LYS A 15 -0.98 6.37 23.58
N ASN A 16 -0.65 7.04 22.49
CA ASN A 16 -1.03 8.42 22.27
C ASN A 16 -1.82 8.47 20.94
N SER A 17 -3.14 8.28 21.05
CA SER A 17 -4.08 8.18 19.91
C SER A 17 -3.96 9.38 18.97
N ASP A 18 -3.71 10.57 19.52
CA ASP A 18 -3.65 11.81 18.76
C ASP A 18 -2.44 11.83 17.82
N ILE A 19 -1.32 11.26 18.25
CA ILE A 19 -0.13 11.13 17.42
C ILE A 19 -0.38 10.12 16.29
N PHE A 20 -1.08 9.01 16.58
CA PHE A 20 -1.43 8.03 15.56
C PHE A 20 -2.32 8.65 14.48
N SER A 21 -3.40 9.33 14.87
CA SER A 21 -4.34 9.96 13.94
C SER A 21 -3.66 11.01 13.06
N LYS A 22 -2.79 11.87 13.62
CA LYS A 22 -2.04 12.86 12.84
C LYS A 22 -1.12 12.21 11.80
N ARG A 23 -0.39 11.15 12.17
CA ARG A 23 0.49 10.41 11.25
C ARG A 23 -0.30 9.67 10.18
N TYR A 24 -1.45 9.11 10.55
CA TYR A 24 -2.37 8.46 9.62
C TYR A 24 -2.90 9.45 8.58
N LEU A 25 -3.42 10.60 9.02
CA LEU A 25 -3.95 11.65 8.15
C LEU A 25 -2.88 12.22 7.21
N ALA A 26 -1.67 12.46 7.73
CA ALA A 26 -0.55 12.90 6.89
C ALA A 26 -0.16 11.82 5.85
N GLY A 27 -0.10 10.56 6.25
CA GLY A 27 0.26 9.45 5.37
C GLY A 27 -0.76 9.23 4.26
N ILE A 28 -2.05 9.17 4.60
CA ILE A 28 -3.11 9.03 3.59
C ILE A 28 -3.19 10.26 2.67
N GLY A 29 -3.01 11.48 3.21
CA GLY A 29 -3.00 12.70 2.42
C GLY A 29 -1.88 12.72 1.38
N ILE A 30 -0.66 12.33 1.77
CA ILE A 30 0.48 12.25 0.85
C ILE A 30 0.25 11.19 -0.24
N LEU A 31 -0.29 10.02 0.13
CA LEU A 31 -0.61 8.97 -0.84
C LEU A 31 -1.64 9.44 -1.87
N LEU A 32 -2.80 9.93 -1.41
CA LEU A 32 -3.88 10.39 -2.28
C LEU A 32 -3.43 11.53 -3.19
N PHE A 33 -2.65 12.47 -2.66
CA PHE A 33 -2.09 13.55 -3.48
C PHE A 33 -1.15 13.01 -4.56
N SER A 34 -0.24 12.10 -4.20
CA SER A 34 0.71 11.50 -5.15
C SER A 34 0.01 10.70 -6.24
N GLU A 35 -0.99 9.90 -5.86
CA GLU A 35 -1.80 9.12 -6.79
C GLU A 35 -2.66 10.00 -7.70
N TYR A 36 -3.24 11.08 -7.18
CA TYR A 36 -4.00 12.03 -7.98
C TYR A 36 -3.12 12.69 -9.05
N VAL A 37 -1.93 13.19 -8.65
CA VAL A 37 -0.98 13.82 -9.58
C VAL A 37 -0.52 12.84 -10.66
N LEU A 38 -0.13 11.62 -10.27
CA LEU A 38 0.33 10.61 -11.21
C LEU A 38 -0.81 10.04 -12.07
N GLY A 39 -2.03 9.94 -11.53
CA GLY A 39 -3.22 9.54 -12.28
C GLY A 39 -3.60 10.56 -13.35
N MET A 40 -3.55 11.86 -13.01
CA MET A 40 -3.73 12.94 -14.00
C MET A 40 -2.63 12.91 -15.05
N LEU A 41 -1.37 12.67 -14.66
CA LEU A 41 -0.27 12.53 -15.61
C LEU A 41 -0.46 11.33 -16.54
N ASN A 42 -0.93 10.19 -16.01
CA ASN A 42 -1.20 8.99 -16.81
C ASN A 42 -2.31 9.24 -17.83
N LEU A 43 -3.37 9.95 -17.43
CA LEU A 43 -4.44 10.35 -18.33
C LEU A 43 -3.94 11.27 -19.44
N LEU A 44 -3.10 12.26 -19.11
CA LEU A 44 -2.59 13.22 -20.09
C LEU A 44 -1.59 12.62 -21.08
N VAL A 45 -0.74 11.69 -20.61
CA VAL A 45 0.35 11.12 -21.43
C VAL A 45 -0.10 9.86 -22.17
N SER A 46 -0.83 8.98 -21.50
CA SER A 46 -1.20 7.66 -22.01
C SER A 46 -2.66 7.56 -22.45
N GLY A 47 -3.51 8.52 -22.07
CA GLY A 47 -4.97 8.44 -22.25
C GLY A 47 -5.68 7.52 -21.25
N GLU A 48 -4.94 6.87 -20.36
CA GLU A 48 -5.45 5.86 -19.44
C GLU A 48 -5.92 6.48 -18.11
N ASN A 49 -7.20 6.29 -17.78
CA ASN A 49 -7.81 6.81 -16.56
C ASN A 49 -7.81 5.81 -15.38
N GLN A 50 -7.39 4.57 -15.62
CA GLN A 50 -7.25 3.51 -14.61
C GLN A 50 -5.93 2.78 -14.81
N THR A 51 -5.48 2.09 -13.76
CA THR A 51 -4.36 1.16 -13.86
C THR A 51 -4.85 -0.23 -14.25
N ALA A 52 -4.00 -1.02 -14.89
CA ALA A 52 -4.30 -2.40 -15.27
C ALA A 52 -4.81 -3.24 -14.08
N ASN A 53 -4.15 -3.12 -12.92
CA ASN A 53 -4.56 -3.78 -11.69
C ASN A 53 -5.99 -3.40 -11.26
N ASN A 54 -6.35 -2.12 -11.29
CA ASN A 54 -7.71 -1.68 -10.93
C ASN A 54 -8.74 -2.14 -11.97
N THR A 55 -8.37 -2.18 -13.25
CA THR A 55 -9.21 -2.71 -14.33
C THR A 55 -9.47 -4.21 -14.15
N GLU A 56 -8.46 -5.01 -13.80
CA GLU A 56 -8.64 -6.44 -13.53
C GLU A 56 -9.51 -6.69 -12.29
N ILE A 57 -9.30 -5.92 -11.20
CA ILE A 57 -10.16 -5.99 -10.02
C ILE A 57 -11.61 -5.67 -10.39
N THR A 58 -11.82 -4.64 -11.22
CA THR A 58 -13.14 -4.21 -11.68
C THR A 58 -13.82 -5.30 -12.52
N LYS A 59 -13.10 -5.90 -13.48
CA LYS A 59 -13.60 -7.01 -14.30
C LYS A 59 -14.05 -8.18 -13.44
N LEU A 60 -13.21 -8.64 -12.52
CA LEU A 60 -13.54 -9.74 -11.60
C LEU A 60 -14.75 -9.41 -10.72
N PHE A 61 -14.85 -8.17 -10.25
CA PHE A 61 -15.94 -7.71 -9.39
C PHE A 61 -17.32 -7.75 -10.09
N PHE A 62 -17.37 -7.35 -11.36
CA PHE A 62 -18.61 -7.31 -12.15
C PHE A 62 -18.97 -8.66 -12.79
N GLN A 63 -17.98 -9.49 -13.13
CA GLN A 63 -18.23 -10.78 -13.78
C GLN A 63 -18.61 -11.90 -12.81
N GLN A 64 -18.21 -11.82 -11.53
CA GLN A 64 -18.46 -12.89 -10.56
C GLN A 64 -19.19 -12.41 -9.28
N ASN A 65 -20.52 -12.34 -9.36
CA ASN A 65 -21.37 -11.92 -8.24
C ASN A 65 -21.17 -12.77 -6.97
N SER A 66 -20.94 -14.07 -7.11
CA SER A 66 -20.84 -15.01 -5.99
C SER A 66 -19.61 -14.79 -5.09
N ILE A 67 -18.55 -14.14 -5.59
CA ILE A 67 -17.31 -13.91 -4.84
C ILE A 67 -17.10 -12.44 -4.44
N ARG A 68 -18.07 -11.57 -4.73
CA ARG A 68 -17.95 -10.12 -4.55
C ARG A 68 -17.56 -9.73 -3.13
N LEU A 69 -18.23 -10.31 -2.12
CA LEU A 69 -17.90 -10.06 -0.71
C LEU A 69 -16.48 -10.51 -0.36
N THR A 70 -16.07 -11.69 -0.85
CA THR A 70 -14.72 -12.22 -0.66
C THR A 70 -13.67 -11.30 -1.29
N MET A 71 -13.93 -10.78 -2.49
CA MET A 71 -13.03 -9.83 -3.15
C MET A 71 -12.86 -8.52 -2.35
N ILE A 72 -13.96 -7.96 -1.83
CA ILE A 72 -13.92 -6.75 -0.97
C ILE A 72 -13.01 -6.99 0.23
N LEU A 73 -13.19 -8.11 0.93
CA LEU A 73 -12.37 -8.48 2.08
C LEU A 73 -10.90 -8.70 1.69
N MET A 74 -10.65 -9.31 0.53
CA MET A 74 -9.29 -9.51 0.02
C MET A 74 -8.60 -8.17 -0.25
N VAL A 75 -9.24 -7.25 -0.97
CA VAL A 75 -8.65 -5.96 -1.36
C VAL A 75 -8.44 -5.02 -0.17
N ILE A 76 -9.36 -4.98 0.79
CA ILE A 76 -9.33 -4.00 1.90
C ILE A 76 -8.63 -4.54 3.14
N ILE A 77 -8.66 -5.84 3.39
CA ILE A 77 -8.15 -6.42 4.65
C ILE A 77 -6.96 -7.34 4.40
N PHE A 78 -7.16 -8.43 3.67
CA PHE A 78 -6.13 -9.47 3.58
C PHE A 78 -4.91 -9.03 2.78
N ALA A 79 -5.09 -8.42 1.61
CA ALA A 79 -3.99 -7.95 0.77
C ALA A 79 -3.14 -6.89 1.49
N PRO A 80 -3.71 -5.80 2.06
CA PRO A 80 -2.91 -4.83 2.83
C PRO A 80 -2.15 -5.44 4.00
N ILE A 81 -2.76 -6.38 4.75
CA ILE A 81 -2.07 -7.07 5.85
C ILE A 81 -0.89 -7.89 5.31
N CYS A 82 -1.13 -8.74 4.31
CA CYS A 82 -0.11 -9.62 3.74
C CYS A 82 1.03 -8.82 3.12
N GLU A 83 0.71 -7.80 2.33
CA GLU A 83 1.70 -6.95 1.66
C GLU A 83 2.51 -6.14 2.67
N GLU A 84 1.89 -5.50 3.66
CA GLU A 84 2.65 -4.77 4.67
C GLU A 84 3.55 -5.72 5.49
N LEU A 85 3.06 -6.91 5.88
CA LEU A 85 3.90 -7.88 6.58
C LEU A 85 5.08 -8.34 5.72
N PHE A 86 4.84 -8.61 4.43
CA PHE A 86 5.89 -9.06 3.51
C PHE A 86 6.90 -7.95 3.22
N PHE A 87 6.47 -6.79 2.73
CA PHE A 87 7.38 -5.74 2.30
C PHE A 87 8.04 -5.04 3.49
N ARG A 88 7.34 -4.83 4.60
CA ARG A 88 7.83 -3.97 5.70
C ARG A 88 8.43 -4.81 6.80
N ALA A 89 7.66 -5.74 7.36
CA ALA A 89 8.13 -6.55 8.48
C ALA A 89 9.16 -7.61 8.06
N LEU A 90 9.09 -8.15 6.84
CA LEU A 90 10.06 -9.13 6.34
C LEU A 90 11.14 -8.48 5.48
N LEU A 91 10.80 -7.90 4.33
CA LEU A 91 11.78 -7.45 3.33
C LEU A 91 12.63 -6.27 3.81
N ILE A 92 12.02 -5.14 4.20
CA ILE A 92 12.78 -3.96 4.69
C ILE A 92 13.65 -4.34 5.89
N LYS A 93 13.12 -5.08 6.87
CA LYS A 93 13.92 -5.52 8.02
C LYS A 93 15.09 -6.40 7.61
N THR A 94 14.89 -7.36 6.71
CA THR A 94 15.94 -8.27 6.25
C THR A 94 17.04 -7.51 5.52
N ILE A 95 16.69 -6.58 4.63
CA ILE A 95 17.66 -5.74 3.92
C ILE A 95 18.45 -4.89 4.92
N LYS A 96 17.78 -4.25 5.89
CA LYS A 96 18.46 -3.45 6.91
C LYS A 96 19.44 -4.26 7.75
N LEU A 97 19.10 -5.51 8.11
CA LEU A 97 20.00 -6.40 8.84
C LEU A 97 21.23 -6.80 8.01
N LYS A 98 21.08 -6.95 6.69
CA LYS A 98 22.14 -7.42 5.79
C LYS A 98 23.06 -6.32 5.26
N PHE A 99 22.55 -5.08 5.11
CA PHE A 99 23.25 -3.98 4.44
C PHE A 99 23.45 -2.76 5.36
N TRP A 100 24.04 -2.97 6.55
CA TRP A 100 24.45 -1.90 7.48
C TRP A 100 23.35 -0.89 7.88
N ASN A 101 22.09 -1.32 7.95
CA ASN A 101 20.99 -0.48 8.42
C ASN A 101 20.74 0.77 7.55
N ILE A 102 21.12 0.74 6.27
CA ILE A 102 20.89 1.86 5.33
C ILE A 102 19.41 1.91 4.95
N ASN A 103 18.68 2.75 5.68
CA ASN A 103 17.22 2.89 5.58
C ASN A 103 16.72 3.18 4.16
N TRP A 104 17.34 4.13 3.45
CA TRP A 104 16.86 4.57 2.15
C TRP A 104 17.00 3.49 1.06
N VAL A 105 18.05 2.66 1.13
CA VAL A 105 18.24 1.53 0.20
C VAL A 105 17.16 0.48 0.40
N ALA A 106 16.84 0.14 1.66
CA ALA A 106 15.78 -0.81 1.97
C ALA A 106 14.41 -0.31 1.50
N ILE A 107 14.12 0.99 1.67
CA ILE A 107 12.89 1.62 1.18
C ILE A 107 12.85 1.57 -0.35
N LEU A 108 13.94 1.93 -1.03
CA LEU A 108 14.02 1.96 -2.48
C LEU A 108 13.77 0.58 -3.09
N ILE A 109 14.49 -0.44 -2.62
CA ILE A 109 14.34 -1.82 -3.10
C ILE A 109 12.92 -2.33 -2.85
N ALA A 110 12.39 -2.15 -1.64
CA ALA A 110 11.05 -2.62 -1.31
C ALA A 110 9.97 -1.88 -2.11
N GLY A 111 10.11 -0.57 -2.31
CA GLY A 111 9.16 0.24 -3.08
C GLY A 111 9.17 -0.10 -4.57
N VAL A 112 10.35 -0.31 -5.17
CA VAL A 112 10.45 -0.73 -6.57
C VAL A 112 9.85 -2.12 -6.76
N LEU A 113 10.19 -3.09 -5.89
CA LEU A 113 9.62 -4.43 -5.95
C LEU A 113 8.10 -4.42 -5.75
N PHE A 114 7.60 -3.57 -4.85
CA PHE A 114 6.16 -3.39 -4.66
C PHE A 114 5.49 -2.97 -5.97
N GLY A 115 6.03 -1.95 -6.66
CA GLY A 115 5.45 -1.50 -7.92
C GLY A 115 5.58 -2.49 -9.08
N VAL A 116 6.71 -3.17 -9.20
CA VAL A 116 6.93 -4.18 -10.26
C VAL A 116 5.99 -5.38 -10.13
N LEU A 117 5.58 -5.72 -8.90
CA LEU A 117 4.65 -6.83 -8.65
C LEU A 117 3.18 -6.46 -8.89
N HIS A 118 2.87 -5.19 -9.19
CA HIS A 118 1.53 -4.73 -9.55
C HIS A 118 1.37 -4.67 -11.08
N SER A 119 0.25 -5.19 -11.57
CA SER A 119 -0.12 -5.11 -12.98
C SER A 119 -0.22 -3.65 -13.43
N SER A 120 0.58 -3.30 -14.44
CA SER A 120 0.74 -1.93 -14.94
C SER A 120 0.90 -1.97 -16.47
N ASP A 121 0.05 -1.25 -17.20
CA ASP A 121 0.10 -1.17 -18.67
C ASP A 121 0.92 0.03 -19.17
N THR A 122 1.18 1.00 -18.28
CA THR A 122 1.95 2.21 -18.59
C THR A 122 3.09 2.40 -17.59
N ILE A 123 4.17 3.05 -18.01
CA ILE A 123 5.28 3.41 -17.11
C ILE A 123 4.79 4.27 -15.94
N ILE A 124 3.83 5.17 -16.18
CA ILE A 124 3.27 6.05 -15.15
C ILE A 124 2.45 5.24 -14.13
N SER A 125 1.65 4.26 -14.57
CA SER A 125 0.93 3.37 -13.66
C SER A 125 1.88 2.51 -12.80
N ALA A 126 3.00 2.05 -13.36
CA ALA A 126 4.05 1.39 -12.57
C ALA A 126 4.66 2.35 -11.55
N LEU A 127 4.94 3.59 -11.95
CA LEU A 127 5.44 4.64 -11.05
C LEU A 127 4.46 4.97 -9.92
N MET A 128 3.14 4.89 -10.14
CA MET A 128 2.15 5.05 -9.07
C MET A 128 2.37 4.02 -7.96
N TYR A 129 2.46 2.74 -8.30
CA TYR A 129 2.67 1.68 -7.32
C TYR A 129 4.06 1.73 -6.69
N ILE A 130 5.11 2.07 -7.45
CA ILE A 130 6.45 2.30 -6.88
C ILE A 130 6.39 3.43 -5.84
N THR A 131 5.76 4.56 -6.18
CA THR A 131 5.62 5.72 -5.30
C THR A 131 4.85 5.37 -4.02
N MET A 132 3.74 4.65 -4.15
CA MET A 132 3.00 4.12 -3.01
C MET A 132 3.88 3.23 -2.13
N GLY A 133 4.63 2.31 -2.75
CA GLY A 133 5.58 1.43 -2.09
C GLY A 133 6.64 2.18 -1.27
N LEU A 134 7.22 3.23 -1.87
CA LEU A 134 8.23 4.12 -1.28
C LEU A 134 7.65 4.93 -0.11
N ILE A 135 6.45 5.49 -0.25
CA ILE A 135 5.78 6.27 0.80
C ILE A 135 5.50 5.37 2.01
N LEU A 136 4.85 4.23 1.79
CA LEU A 136 4.57 3.26 2.86
C LEU A 136 5.85 2.72 3.50
N GLY A 137 6.90 2.45 2.71
CA GLY A 137 8.22 2.07 3.22
C GLY A 137 8.83 3.15 4.11
N THR A 138 8.72 4.41 3.72
CA THR A 138 9.22 5.57 4.48
C THR A 138 8.45 5.74 5.79
N ILE A 139 7.12 5.64 5.76
CA ILE A 139 6.27 5.70 6.97
C ILE A 139 6.64 4.57 7.93
N TYR A 140 6.86 3.36 7.42
CA TYR A 140 7.26 2.22 8.23
C TYR A 140 8.61 2.46 8.93
N VAL A 141 9.63 2.86 8.17
CA VAL A 141 10.97 3.08 8.73
C VAL A 141 10.98 4.26 9.70
N LYS A 142 10.21 5.32 9.44
CA LYS A 142 10.16 6.52 10.27
C LYS A 142 9.42 6.30 11.60
N TYR A 143 8.34 5.51 11.58
CA TYR A 143 7.45 5.38 12.74
C TYR A 143 7.47 4.00 13.40
N ASP A 144 8.11 3.01 12.79
CA ASP A 144 8.20 1.60 13.23
C ASP A 144 6.85 1.04 13.69
N ASN A 145 5.79 1.34 12.92
CA ASN A 145 4.43 0.99 13.28
C ASN A 145 3.72 0.32 12.09
N ILE A 146 3.71 -1.02 12.11
CA ILE A 146 3.06 -1.81 11.05
C ILE A 146 1.55 -1.59 11.00
N LYS A 147 0.89 -1.31 12.14
CA LYS A 147 -0.56 -1.08 12.17
C LYS A 147 -0.95 0.23 11.50
N LEU A 148 -0.11 1.26 11.64
CA LEU A 148 -0.28 2.54 10.95
C LEU A 148 -0.23 2.32 9.44
N ASN A 149 0.78 1.59 8.96
CA ASN A 149 0.94 1.23 7.56
C ASN A 149 -0.26 0.44 7.01
N ILE A 150 -0.68 -0.62 7.72
CA ILE A 150 -1.84 -1.44 7.31
C ILE A 150 -3.09 -0.57 7.22
N ALA A 151 -3.34 0.30 8.21
CA ALA A 151 -4.51 1.17 8.19
C ALA A 151 -4.48 2.14 7.00
N ILE A 152 -3.35 2.81 6.76
CA ILE A 152 -3.20 3.73 5.62
C ILE A 152 -3.42 2.99 4.29
N HIS A 153 -2.79 1.83 4.11
CA HIS A 153 -2.90 1.04 2.89
C HIS A 153 -4.34 0.52 2.68
N ALA A 154 -4.95 -0.06 3.70
CA ALA A 154 -6.35 -0.52 3.65
C ALA A 154 -7.32 0.61 3.29
N THR A 155 -7.11 1.81 3.85
CA THR A 155 -7.91 2.99 3.51
C THR A 155 -7.69 3.42 2.07
N ASN A 156 -6.45 3.40 1.58
CA ASN A 156 -6.14 3.73 0.19
C ASN A 156 -6.90 2.78 -0.78
N ASN A 157 -6.82 1.47 -0.50
CA ASN A 157 -7.53 0.46 -1.29
C ASN A 157 -9.05 0.62 -1.20
N LEU A 158 -9.58 0.95 -0.02
CA LEU A 158 -11.01 1.24 0.14
C LEU A 158 -11.43 2.44 -0.73
N ILE A 159 -10.68 3.53 -0.71
CA ILE A 159 -10.97 4.73 -1.51
C ILE A 159 -10.95 4.39 -3.01
N ALA A 160 -9.97 3.62 -3.47
CA ALA A 160 -9.89 3.16 -4.85
C ALA A 160 -11.07 2.24 -5.25
N LEU A 161 -11.65 1.51 -4.29
CA LEU A 161 -12.79 0.61 -4.52
C LEU A 161 -14.15 1.34 -4.54
N ILE A 162 -14.27 2.53 -3.93
CA ILE A 162 -15.55 3.27 -3.85
C ILE A 162 -16.24 3.45 -5.21
N PRO A 163 -15.56 3.92 -6.29
CA PRO A 163 -16.20 4.08 -7.59
C PRO A 163 -16.81 2.77 -8.11
N ILE A 164 -16.10 1.66 -7.93
CA ILE A 164 -16.55 0.32 -8.34
C ILE A 164 -17.82 -0.08 -7.56
N LEU A 165 -17.85 0.16 -6.25
CA LEU A 165 -19.02 -0.13 -5.41
C LEU A 165 -20.24 0.69 -5.81
N VAL A 166 -20.07 1.97 -6.14
CA VAL A 166 -21.17 2.87 -6.51
C VAL A 166 -21.74 2.53 -7.89
N MET A 167 -20.89 2.12 -8.83
CA MET A 167 -21.27 1.70 -10.18
C MET A 167 -22.04 0.37 -10.24
N THR A 168 -22.21 -0.32 -9.10
CA THR A 168 -22.92 -1.62 -9.02
C THR A 168 -24.41 -1.50 -8.71
N ARG A 169 -24.95 -0.29 -8.76
CA ARG A 169 -26.39 -0.02 -8.77
C ARG A 169 -26.91 0.01 -10.20
#